data_AF-A0A1F2RNZ7-F1
#
_entry.id   AF-A0A1F2RNZ7-F1
#
_cell.length_a   1.000
_cell.length_b   1.000
_cell.length_c   1.000
_cell.angle_alpha   90.00
_cell.angle_beta   90.00
_cell.angle_gamma   90.00
#
_symmetry.space_group_name_H-M   'P 1'
#
loop_
_entity.id
_entity.type
_entity.pdbx_description
1 polymer ?
#
loop_
_entity_poly.entity_id
_entity_poly.type
_entity_poly.pdbx_seq_one_letter_code
_entity_poly.pdbx_strand_id
1 'polypeptide(L)'
;MLGKLPRIQDENVLVGFDKADDAGVYRLSPTLALVQTVDFFTPIVDDPYQYGEIAAANSLSDVYAMGGKPLSALSIVAFPEKGDLEVLEQILQGGFAKMQEAGCVVIGGHSIRDEEIKFGYSVTGTIDPSRVWSNAGARPGDALILTKQLGTGVIATALKRGIASENWVSAAADSMR
;
A
#
# COMPACT_ATOMS: atom_id res chain seq x y z
N MET A 1 17.74 -1.20 10.90
CA MET A 1 18.70 -0.71 9.88
C MET A 1 18.85 0.81 10.06
N LEU A 2 20.03 1.38 9.80
CA LEU A 2 20.35 2.84 9.95
C LEU A 2 20.29 3.45 11.38
N GLY A 3 20.80 2.75 12.40
CA GLY A 3 20.78 3.21 13.80
C GLY A 3 21.61 4.47 14.14
N LYS A 4 22.23 5.13 13.15
CA LYS A 4 22.98 6.38 13.30
C LYS A 4 22.17 7.63 12.91
N LEU A 5 20.96 7.46 12.38
CA LEU A 5 20.10 8.58 12.07
C LEU A 5 19.64 9.27 13.37
N PRO A 6 19.55 10.61 13.39
CA PRO A 6 19.03 11.33 14.54
C PRO A 6 17.58 10.89 14.80
N ARG A 7 17.30 10.48 16.03
CA ARG A 7 15.94 10.21 16.47
C ARG A 7 15.31 11.52 16.87
N ILE A 8 14.52 12.09 15.97
CA ILE A 8 13.67 13.23 16.31
C ILE A 8 12.54 12.68 17.20
N GLN A 9 12.47 13.14 18.44
CA GLN A 9 11.37 12.83 19.36
C GLN A 9 10.41 14.01 19.35
N ASP A 10 9.24 13.79 18.74
CA ASP A 10 8.10 14.69 18.78
C ASP A 10 6.99 13.96 19.54
N GLU A 11 6.41 14.61 20.56
CA GLU A 11 5.35 14.06 21.41
C GLU A 11 4.07 13.72 20.64
N ASN A 12 3.89 14.30 19.44
CA ASN A 12 2.76 14.03 18.57
C ASN A 12 2.93 12.75 17.74
N VAL A 13 4.13 12.17 17.67
CA VAL A 13 4.35 10.89 16.99
C VAL A 13 3.87 9.75 17.90
N LEU A 14 2.70 9.18 17.57
CA LEU A 14 2.10 8.08 18.33
C LEU A 14 2.70 6.73 17.95
N VAL A 15 2.97 6.58 16.65
CA VAL A 15 3.63 5.43 16.02
C VAL A 15 4.65 6.00 15.05
N GLY A 16 5.92 5.65 15.25
CA GLY A 16 7.04 6.08 14.41
C GLY A 16 7.99 4.94 14.09
N PHE A 17 9.21 5.30 13.67
CA PHE A 17 10.26 4.36 13.28
C PHE A 17 10.73 3.40 14.39
N ASP A 18 10.39 3.69 15.63
CA ASP A 18 10.76 2.91 16.81
C ASP A 18 9.88 1.67 17.01
N LYS A 19 8.64 1.69 16.52
CA LYS A 19 7.66 0.63 16.77
C LYS A 19 7.45 -0.36 15.63
N ALA A 20 8.06 -0.15 14.45
CA ALA A 20 7.97 -1.05 13.29
C ALA A 20 6.53 -1.55 13.02
N ASP A 21 5.57 -0.62 13.09
CA ASP A 21 4.16 -0.84 12.71
C ASP A 21 3.98 -0.55 11.20
N ASP A 22 2.80 -0.86 10.66
CA ASP A 22 2.55 -0.77 9.21
C ASP A 22 2.50 0.67 8.67
N ALA A 23 2.13 1.65 9.51
CA ALA A 23 2.12 3.07 9.11
C ALA A 23 2.53 4.02 10.23
N GLY A 24 2.99 5.22 9.85
CA GLY A 24 3.26 6.30 10.80
C GLY A 24 1.98 6.96 11.28
N VAL A 25 1.90 7.29 12.57
CA VAL A 25 0.73 7.98 13.15
C VAL A 25 1.16 9.27 13.83
N TYR A 26 0.63 10.40 13.36
CA TYR A 26 0.96 11.73 13.87
C TYR A 26 -0.29 12.45 14.39
N ARG A 27 -0.30 12.81 15.67
CA ARG A 27 -1.41 13.49 16.33
C ARG A 27 -1.50 14.95 15.87
N LEU A 28 -2.69 15.37 15.45
CA LEU A 28 -3.00 16.78 15.16
C LEU A 28 -3.77 17.46 16.29
N SER A 29 -4.61 16.69 16.99
CA SER A 29 -5.39 17.13 18.13
C SER A 29 -5.69 15.95 19.05
N PRO A 30 -6.30 16.17 20.24
CA PRO A 30 -6.71 15.07 21.12
C PRO A 30 -7.66 14.04 20.48
N THR A 31 -8.37 14.40 19.41
CA THR A 31 -9.39 13.57 18.76
C THR A 31 -9.08 13.26 17.29
N LEU A 32 -7.94 13.73 16.76
CA LEU A 32 -7.56 13.53 15.37
C LEU A 32 -6.06 13.28 15.23
N ALA A 33 -5.71 12.19 14.55
CA ALA A 33 -4.36 11.90 14.08
C ALA A 33 -4.39 11.57 12.58
N LEU A 34 -3.27 11.83 11.92
CA LEU A 34 -2.97 11.32 10.60
C LEU A 34 -2.43 9.90 10.69
N VAL A 35 -2.78 9.08 9.71
CA VAL A 35 -2.11 7.80 9.42
C VAL A 35 -1.44 7.97 8.07
N GLN A 36 -0.14 7.73 7.98
CA GLN A 36 0.64 7.98 6.76
C GLN A 36 1.45 6.74 6.41
N THR A 37 1.27 6.27 5.18
CA THR A 37 2.06 5.19 4.59
C THR A 37 2.50 5.56 3.18
N VAL A 38 3.48 4.84 2.67
CA VAL A 38 3.92 4.91 1.29
C VAL A 38 4.38 3.53 0.85
N ASP A 39 3.81 3.05 -0.26
CA ASP A 39 4.14 1.75 -0.80
C ASP A 39 4.06 1.78 -2.32
N PHE A 40 5.09 1.24 -2.98
CA PHE A 40 5.20 1.13 -4.43
C PHE A 40 6.15 -0.02 -4.77
N PHE A 41 5.85 -0.76 -5.82
CA PHE A 41 6.60 -1.98 -6.18
C PHE A 41 6.62 -2.17 -7.69
N THR A 42 7.24 -3.24 -8.17
CA THR A 42 7.30 -3.60 -9.60
C THR A 42 6.09 -4.46 -10.01
N PRO A 43 5.73 -4.56 -11.29
CA PRO A 43 4.60 -5.37 -11.73
C PRO A 43 4.61 -6.81 -11.18
N ILE A 44 3.48 -7.25 -10.62
CA ILE A 44 3.28 -8.62 -10.11
C ILE A 44 2.29 -9.45 -10.93
N VAL A 45 1.60 -8.80 -11.86
CA VAL A 45 0.71 -9.38 -12.87
C VAL A 45 1.00 -8.68 -14.20
N ASP A 46 0.64 -9.34 -15.30
CA ASP A 46 0.91 -8.83 -16.65
C ASP A 46 -0.12 -7.79 -17.12
N ASP A 47 -1.35 -7.86 -16.62
CA ASP A 47 -2.41 -6.91 -16.95
C ASP A 47 -2.15 -5.56 -16.26
N PRO A 48 -1.93 -4.46 -17.02
CA PRO A 48 -1.55 -3.18 -16.44
C PRO A 48 -2.63 -2.56 -15.56
N TYR A 49 -3.91 -2.74 -15.92
CA TYR A 49 -5.04 -2.22 -15.15
C TYR A 49 -5.14 -2.91 -13.78
N GLN A 50 -5.09 -4.25 -13.76
CA GLN A 50 -5.08 -5.04 -12.53
C GLN A 50 -3.86 -4.72 -11.67
N TYR A 51 -2.69 -4.52 -12.28
CA TYR A 51 -1.51 -4.09 -11.54
C TYR A 51 -1.76 -2.74 -10.83
N GLY A 52 -2.39 -1.78 -11.52
CA GLY A 52 -2.85 -0.53 -10.92
C GLY A 52 -3.78 -0.73 -9.72
N GLU A 53 -4.81 -1.58 -9.87
CA GLU A 53 -5.75 -1.90 -8.79
C GLU A 53 -5.04 -2.50 -7.57
N ILE A 54 -4.16 -3.48 -7.80
CA ILE A 54 -3.38 -4.15 -6.76
C ILE A 54 -2.45 -3.15 -6.06
N ALA A 55 -1.74 -2.30 -6.81
CA ALA A 55 -0.86 -1.30 -6.23
C ALA A 55 -1.60 -0.34 -5.31
N ALA A 56 -2.77 0.14 -5.74
CA ALA A 56 -3.64 0.98 -4.91
C ALA A 56 -4.15 0.24 -3.66
N ALA A 57 -4.65 -0.99 -3.81
CA ALA A 57 -5.14 -1.81 -2.70
C ALA A 57 -4.04 -2.06 -1.65
N ASN A 58 -2.82 -2.35 -2.10
CA ASN A 58 -1.66 -2.52 -1.21
C ASN A 58 -1.33 -1.21 -0.47
N SER A 59 -1.20 -0.08 -1.19
CA SER A 59 -0.89 1.21 -0.53
C SER A 59 -1.97 1.67 0.46
N LEU A 60 -3.23 1.26 0.28
CA LEU A 60 -4.31 1.53 1.22
C LEU A 60 -4.29 0.62 2.46
N SER A 61 -3.68 -0.57 2.34
CA SER A 61 -3.76 -1.65 3.33
C SER A 61 -3.25 -1.21 4.70
N ASP A 62 -2.12 -0.50 4.77
CA ASP A 62 -1.53 -0.12 6.06
C ASP A 62 -2.41 0.88 6.82
N VAL A 63 -3.13 1.76 6.09
CA VAL A 63 -4.09 2.66 6.74
C VAL A 63 -5.20 1.86 7.41
N TYR A 64 -5.71 0.83 6.74
CA TYR A 64 -6.71 -0.06 7.32
C TYR A 64 -6.16 -0.93 8.46
N ALA A 65 -4.90 -1.39 8.35
CA ALA A 65 -4.23 -2.17 9.39
C ALA A 65 -4.11 -1.39 10.71
N MET A 66 -3.86 -0.08 10.64
CA MET A 66 -3.85 0.81 11.80
C MET A 66 -5.26 1.14 12.33
N GLY A 67 -6.33 0.69 11.66
CA GLY A 67 -7.72 1.04 11.97
C GLY A 67 -8.16 2.43 11.46
N GLY A 68 -7.38 3.03 10.56
CA GLY A 68 -7.62 4.35 10.00
C GLY A 68 -8.60 4.35 8.82
N LYS A 69 -9.04 5.54 8.45
CA LYS A 69 -9.83 5.79 7.24
C LYS A 69 -8.98 6.52 6.20
N PRO A 70 -8.75 5.97 4.99
CA PRO A 70 -8.08 6.70 3.92
C PRO A 70 -8.80 8.01 3.57
N LEU A 71 -8.04 9.05 3.27
CA LEU A 71 -8.56 10.38 2.95
C LEU A 71 -8.06 10.85 1.57
N SER A 72 -6.74 10.91 1.40
CA SER A 72 -6.12 11.36 0.16
C SER A 72 -4.84 10.60 -0.15
N ALA A 73 -4.43 10.63 -1.42
CA ALA A 73 -3.23 9.97 -1.88
C ALA A 73 -2.45 10.80 -2.91
N LEU A 74 -1.15 10.52 -3.00
CA LEU A 74 -0.24 11.00 -4.04
C LEU A 74 0.32 9.80 -4.80
N SER A 75 0.16 9.78 -6.11
CA SER A 75 0.73 8.71 -6.95
C SER A 75 2.25 8.82 -7.04
N ILE A 76 2.91 7.67 -7.05
CA ILE A 76 4.36 7.55 -7.26
C ILE A 76 4.55 6.68 -8.49
N VAL A 77 5.18 7.24 -9.51
CA VAL A 77 5.36 6.59 -10.81
C VAL A 77 6.84 6.57 -11.17
N ALA A 78 7.38 5.39 -11.43
CA ALA A 78 8.65 5.22 -12.13
C ALA A 78 8.33 4.48 -13.44
N PHE A 79 8.64 5.09 -14.58
CA PHE A 79 8.26 4.54 -15.88
C PHE A 79 9.37 4.73 -16.93
N PRO A 80 9.55 3.77 -17.87
CA PRO A 80 10.57 3.88 -18.91
C PRO A 80 10.34 5.07 -19.83
N GLU A 81 11.41 5.79 -20.17
CA GLU A 81 11.35 6.95 -21.07
C GLU A 81 10.78 6.59 -22.46
N LYS A 82 11.02 5.36 -22.91
CA LYS A 82 10.51 4.81 -24.17
C LYS A 82 9.41 3.77 -23.95
N GLY A 83 8.80 3.76 -22.76
CA GLY A 83 7.71 2.85 -22.44
C GLY A 83 6.42 3.25 -23.16
N ASP A 84 5.51 2.29 -23.28
CA ASP A 84 4.20 2.51 -23.89
C ASP A 84 3.30 3.33 -22.97
N LEU A 85 2.84 4.50 -23.43
CA LEU A 85 1.98 5.37 -22.63
C LEU A 85 0.58 4.78 -22.43
N GLU A 86 0.10 3.90 -23.31
CA GLU A 86 -1.18 3.21 -23.13
C GLU A 86 -1.11 2.26 -21.91
N VAL A 87 0.04 1.60 -21.71
CA VAL A 87 0.30 0.78 -20.53
C VAL A 87 0.27 1.64 -19.27
N LEU A 88 0.95 2.80 -19.28
CA LEU A 88 0.93 3.73 -18.14
C LEU A 88 -0.49 4.23 -17.84
N GLU A 89 -1.26 4.56 -18.87
CA GLU A 89 -2.64 5.01 -18.72
C GLU A 89 -3.50 3.93 -18.06
N GLN A 90 -3.41 2.68 -18.49
CA GLN A 90 -4.15 1.57 -17.88
C GLN A 90 -3.78 1.36 -16.40
N ILE A 91 -2.49 1.44 -16.05
CA ILE A 91 -2.03 1.35 -14.64
C ILE A 91 -2.69 2.44 -13.80
N LEU A 92 -2.67 3.68 -14.29
CA LEU A 92 -3.26 4.81 -13.58
C LEU A 92 -4.79 4.67 -13.46
N GLN A 93 -5.47 4.23 -14.52
CA GLN A 93 -6.91 4.00 -14.51
C GLN A 93 -7.32 2.95 -13.47
N GLY A 94 -6.61 1.81 -13.40
CA GLY A 94 -6.90 0.77 -12.40
C GLY A 94 -6.66 1.26 -10.98
N GLY A 95 -5.54 1.94 -10.74
CA GLY A 95 -5.25 2.49 -9.41
C GLY A 95 -6.26 3.56 -8.98
N PHE A 96 -6.68 4.43 -9.89
CA PHE A 96 -7.70 5.46 -9.60
C PHE A 96 -9.07 4.86 -9.33
N ALA A 97 -9.48 3.84 -10.08
CA ALA A 97 -10.73 3.14 -9.83
C ALA A 97 -10.76 2.54 -8.41
N LYS A 98 -9.66 1.89 -7.99
CA LYS A 98 -9.55 1.31 -6.65
C LYS A 98 -9.51 2.37 -5.54
N MET A 99 -8.80 3.48 -5.75
CA MET A 99 -8.79 4.61 -4.81
C MET A 99 -10.20 5.21 -4.64
N GLN A 100 -10.92 5.37 -5.75
CA GLN A 100 -12.30 5.84 -5.74
C GLN A 100 -13.24 4.89 -5.00
N GLU A 101 -13.10 3.58 -5.19
CA GLU A 101 -13.83 2.55 -4.44
C GLU A 101 -13.62 2.70 -2.93
N ALA A 102 -12.37 2.97 -2.51
CA ALA A 102 -12.01 3.20 -1.11
C ALA A 102 -12.45 4.59 -0.56
N GLY A 103 -13.02 5.47 -1.39
CA GLY A 103 -13.33 6.84 -1.03
C GLY A 103 -12.10 7.71 -0.75
N CYS A 104 -10.93 7.31 -1.28
CA CYS A 104 -9.66 8.03 -1.15
C CYS A 104 -9.42 8.88 -2.40
N VAL A 105 -9.13 10.17 -2.23
CA VAL A 105 -8.96 11.10 -3.36
C VAL A 105 -7.49 11.21 -3.75
N VAL A 106 -7.16 10.88 -5.00
CA VAL A 106 -5.82 11.14 -5.54
C VAL A 106 -5.73 12.63 -5.90
N ILE A 107 -4.86 13.36 -5.20
CA ILE A 107 -4.75 14.83 -5.30
C ILE A 107 -3.47 15.29 -6.01
N GLY A 108 -2.70 14.36 -6.56
CA GLY A 108 -1.47 14.64 -7.29
C GLY A 108 -0.54 13.44 -7.33
N GLY A 109 0.74 13.71 -7.52
CA GLY A 109 1.77 12.70 -7.55
C GLY A 109 3.08 13.20 -8.11
N HIS A 110 4.01 12.27 -8.27
CA HIS A 110 5.29 12.53 -8.92
C HIS A 110 5.68 11.35 -9.80
N SER A 111 6.26 11.66 -10.97
CA SER A 111 6.75 10.67 -11.92
C SER A 111 8.23 10.89 -12.20
N ILE A 112 8.99 9.80 -12.22
CA ILE A 112 10.40 9.78 -12.63
C ILE A 112 10.61 8.81 -13.80
N ARG A 113 11.71 8.99 -14.52
CA ARG A 113 12.18 8.04 -15.53
C ARG A 113 12.97 6.93 -14.85
N ASP A 114 12.65 5.69 -15.18
CA ASP A 114 13.33 4.50 -14.67
C ASP A 114 13.19 3.35 -15.68
N GLU A 115 14.18 2.49 -15.82
CA GLU A 115 14.12 1.34 -16.73
C GLU A 115 13.08 0.30 -16.28
N GLU A 116 12.86 0.18 -14.97
CA GLU A 116 11.84 -0.70 -14.39
C GLU A 116 10.61 0.07 -13.96
N ILE A 117 9.44 -0.39 -14.42
CA ILE A 117 8.13 0.14 -13.98
C ILE A 117 8.01 -0.05 -12.47
N LYS A 118 7.68 1.02 -11.75
CA LYS A 118 7.28 0.99 -10.35
C LYS A 118 6.08 1.89 -10.15
N PHE A 119 5.08 1.41 -9.44
CA PHE A 119 3.85 2.15 -9.21
C PHE A 119 3.30 1.90 -7.82
N GLY A 120 2.67 2.93 -7.26
CA GLY A 120 2.02 2.90 -5.97
C GLY A 120 1.67 4.29 -5.49
N TYR A 121 1.40 4.41 -4.19
CA TYR A 121 0.89 5.65 -3.61
C TYR A 121 1.50 5.92 -2.24
N SER A 122 1.68 7.21 -1.95
CA SER A 122 1.66 7.67 -0.56
C SER A 122 0.22 7.97 -0.18
N VAL A 123 -0.24 7.39 0.92
CA VAL A 123 -1.63 7.51 1.39
C VAL A 123 -1.64 8.22 2.73
N THR A 124 -2.52 9.21 2.83
CA THR A 124 -2.87 9.87 4.09
C THR A 124 -4.28 9.47 4.47
N GLY A 125 -4.42 8.88 5.65
CA GLY A 125 -5.67 8.61 6.32
C GLY A 125 -5.80 9.39 7.62
N THR A 126 -6.94 9.21 8.29
CA THR A 126 -7.21 9.79 9.60
C THR A 126 -7.70 8.73 10.58
N ILE A 127 -7.43 8.98 11.86
CA ILE A 127 -7.87 8.11 12.95
C ILE A 127 -8.07 8.92 14.24
N ASP A 128 -8.94 8.43 15.12
CA ASP A 128 -8.97 8.90 16.51
C ASP A 128 -7.72 8.37 17.25
N PRO A 129 -6.90 9.22 17.88
CA PRO A 129 -5.69 8.80 18.60
C PRO A 129 -5.91 7.68 19.64
N SER A 130 -7.12 7.56 20.19
CA SER A 130 -7.48 6.52 21.18
C SER A 130 -7.81 5.16 20.56
N ARG A 131 -7.95 5.09 19.23
CA ARG A 131 -8.42 3.90 18.50
C ARG A 131 -7.35 3.27 17.61
N VAL A 132 -6.10 3.73 17.71
CA VAL A 132 -4.98 3.18 16.94
C VAL A 132 -4.82 1.69 17.24
N TRP A 133 -4.89 0.87 16.19
CA TRP A 133 -4.52 -0.53 16.28
C TRP A 133 -3.01 -0.64 16.12
N SER A 134 -2.35 -1.32 17.06
CA SER A 134 -0.92 -1.58 17.00
C SER A 134 -0.67 -3.07 17.06
N ASN A 135 0.34 -3.52 16.31
CA ASN A 135 0.76 -4.91 16.27
C ASN A 135 1.33 -5.45 17.62
N ALA A 136 1.59 -4.58 18.60
CA ALA A 136 2.17 -4.95 19.89
C ALA A 136 1.15 -5.40 20.97
N GLY A 137 -0.15 -5.36 20.67
CA GLY A 137 -1.22 -5.54 21.67
C GLY A 137 -1.63 -6.98 22.00
N ALA A 138 -1.18 -7.98 21.22
CA ALA A 138 -1.64 -9.36 21.33
C ALA A 138 -1.22 -10.05 22.64
N ARG A 139 -2.06 -10.95 23.16
CA ARG A 139 -1.87 -11.66 24.43
C ARG A 139 -2.06 -13.17 24.28
N PRO A 140 -1.44 -13.99 25.15
CA PRO A 140 -1.75 -15.41 25.21
C PRO A 140 -3.25 -15.66 25.42
N GLY A 141 -3.83 -16.49 24.56
CA GLY A 141 -5.27 -16.78 24.54
C GLY A 141 -6.06 -16.06 23.46
N ASP A 142 -5.47 -15.07 22.77
CA ASP A 142 -6.11 -14.42 21.62
C ASP A 142 -6.20 -15.36 20.41
N ALA A 143 -7.23 -15.16 19.58
CA ALA A 143 -7.40 -15.88 18.32
C ALA A 143 -6.72 -15.15 17.15
N LEU A 144 -6.16 -15.90 16.20
CA LEU A 144 -5.62 -15.36 14.95
C LEU A 144 -6.68 -15.44 13.85
N ILE A 145 -6.94 -14.31 13.19
CA ILE A 145 -7.90 -14.20 12.09
C ILE A 145 -7.14 -13.79 10.84
N LEU A 146 -7.42 -14.47 9.73
CA LEU A 146 -6.87 -14.15 8.42
C LEU A 146 -8.03 -13.90 7.44
N THR A 147 -8.00 -12.75 6.76
CA THR A 147 -9.10 -12.27 5.92
C THR A 147 -8.88 -12.52 4.43
N LYS A 148 -7.65 -12.86 4.02
CA LYS A 148 -7.26 -13.17 2.63
C LYS A 148 -6.44 -14.45 2.57
N GLN A 149 -6.45 -15.13 1.43
CA GLN A 149 -5.74 -16.41 1.26
C GLN A 149 -4.23 -16.20 1.18
N LEU A 150 -3.46 -17.22 1.56
CA LEU A 150 -2.00 -17.22 1.40
C LEU A 150 -1.60 -17.74 0.00
N GLY A 151 -0.37 -17.42 -0.43
CA GLY A 151 0.26 -18.06 -1.59
C GLY A 151 0.42 -17.19 -2.84
N THR A 152 -0.05 -15.93 -2.83
CA THR A 152 0.06 -15.00 -3.98
C THR A 152 1.51 -14.81 -4.45
N GLY A 153 2.48 -14.72 -3.54
CA GLY A 153 3.91 -14.60 -3.90
C GLY A 153 4.49 -15.85 -4.59
N VAL A 154 4.03 -17.04 -4.20
CA VAL A 154 4.43 -18.30 -4.87
C VAL A 154 3.86 -18.33 -6.28
N ILE A 155 2.60 -17.93 -6.45
CA ILE A 155 1.93 -17.85 -7.75
C ILE A 155 2.60 -16.79 -8.64
N ALA A 156 2.91 -15.61 -8.12
CA ALA A 156 3.64 -14.57 -8.85
C ALA A 156 5.03 -15.05 -9.31
N THR A 157 5.72 -15.84 -8.47
CA THR A 157 7.02 -16.45 -8.86
C THR A 157 6.85 -17.49 -9.97
N ALA A 158 5.80 -18.30 -9.91
CA ALA A 158 5.46 -19.26 -10.96
C ALA A 158 5.08 -18.56 -12.27
N LEU A 159 4.35 -17.44 -12.21
CA LEU A 159 4.01 -16.60 -13.35
C LEU A 159 5.27 -16.05 -14.02
N LYS A 160 6.19 -15.46 -13.24
CA LYS A 160 7.50 -14.98 -13.75
C LYS A 160 8.34 -16.07 -14.43
N ARG A 161 8.10 -17.33 -14.12
CA ARG A 161 8.78 -18.49 -14.72
C ARG A 161 7.98 -19.14 -15.86
N GLY A 162 6.79 -18.63 -16.20
CA GLY A 162 5.92 -19.19 -17.23
C GLY A 162 5.34 -20.57 -16.89
N ILE A 163 5.23 -20.92 -15.61
CA ILE A 163 4.72 -22.23 -15.14
C ILE A 163 3.46 -22.14 -14.29
N ALA A 164 2.88 -20.95 -14.13
CA ALA A 164 1.61 -20.76 -13.43
C ALA A 164 0.43 -21.12 -14.34
N SER A 165 -0.58 -21.80 -13.77
CA SER A 165 -1.87 -21.98 -14.44
C SER A 165 -2.68 -20.68 -14.38
N GLU A 166 -3.42 -20.35 -15.44
CA GLU A 166 -4.20 -19.11 -15.54
C GLU A 166 -5.21 -18.95 -14.39
N ASN A 167 -5.87 -20.04 -13.99
CA ASN A 167 -6.81 -20.04 -12.87
C ASN A 167 -6.16 -19.68 -11.53
N TRP A 168 -4.89 -20.02 -11.32
CA TRP A 168 -4.15 -19.64 -10.11
C TRP A 168 -3.84 -18.14 -10.11
N VAL A 169 -3.42 -17.61 -11.26
CA VAL A 169 -3.11 -16.19 -11.43
C VAL A 169 -4.37 -15.35 -11.21
N SER A 170 -5.49 -15.75 -11.82
CA SER A 170 -6.78 -15.08 -11.63
C SER A 170 -7.20 -15.05 -10.16
N ALA A 171 -7.17 -16.20 -9.48
CA ALA A 171 -7.56 -16.27 -8.07
C ALA A 171 -6.64 -15.43 -7.16
N ALA A 172 -5.34 -15.38 -7.47
CA ALA A 172 -4.39 -14.54 -6.75
C ALA A 172 -4.67 -13.05 -6.98
N ALA A 173 -4.90 -12.63 -8.24
CA ALA A 173 -5.22 -11.25 -8.59
C ALA A 173 -6.51 -10.78 -7.89
N ASP A 174 -7.56 -11.61 -7.92
CA ASP A 174 -8.83 -11.34 -7.24
C ASP A 174 -8.67 -11.17 -5.73
N SER A 175 -7.77 -11.94 -5.10
CA SER A 175 -7.47 -11.78 -3.68
C SER A 175 -6.69 -10.50 -3.35
N MET A 176 -5.96 -9.92 -4.31
CA MET A 176 -5.07 -8.78 -4.05
C MET A 176 -5.71 -7.42 -4.32
N ARG A 177 -6.67 -7.34 -5.24
CA ARG A 177 -7.41 -6.12 -5.53
C ARG A 177 -8.50 -5.79 -4.50
#